data_AF-A0A970EQY4-F1
#
_entry.id   AF-A0A970EQY4-F1
#
_cell.length_a   1.000
_cell.length_b   1.000
_cell.length_c   1.000
_cell.angle_alpha   90.00
_cell.angle_beta   90.00
_cell.angle_gamma   90.00
#
_symmetry.space_group_name_H-M   'P 1'
#
loop_
_entity.id
_entity.type
_entity.pdbx_description
1 polymer ?
#
loop_
_entity_poly.entity_id
_entity_poly.type
_entity_poly.pdbx_seq_one_letter_code
_entity_poly.pdbx_strand_id
1 'polypeptide(L)'
;MKRVSSRLVLGLMLVFIVLLSGCFGRERVMVPPKVDLGGAESIAVIYFENYTDQPNIAYDVEEKVAGKLREYYYVADRGEVERAMAELGLRRGLVPTRDEILRLGRMLDVDAIVTGEVGFYFEEVVQNPPHIARLYEDGAKAVWEVVQRSKAVVNFTGRVLDARTGNIIYTRRAEGESSEFRHTTLSWTKPDEAPSWILIPSPSKQDLPHVRSRAVSQAGDQFTADLLPTYVWMKVEE
;
A
#
# COMPACT_ATOMS: atom_id res chain seq x y z
N MET A 1 11.09 48.77 37.18
CA MET A 1 11.27 47.30 37.17
C MET A 1 10.33 46.68 38.19
N LYS A 2 9.21 46.10 37.76
CA LYS A 2 8.20 45.51 38.65
C LYS A 2 8.70 44.15 39.16
N ARG A 3 8.83 43.99 40.49
CA ARG A 3 9.12 42.71 41.14
C ARG A 3 7.96 41.75 40.83
N VAL A 4 8.14 40.89 39.82
CA VAL A 4 7.24 39.77 39.59
C VAL A 4 7.31 38.89 40.83
N SER A 5 6.16 38.70 41.46
CA SER A 5 6.02 37.95 42.72
C SER A 5 6.60 36.55 42.55
N SER A 6 7.64 36.22 43.33
CA SER A 6 8.30 34.90 43.36
C SER A 6 7.32 33.74 43.53
N ARG A 7 6.15 33.98 44.16
CA ARG A 7 5.08 33.00 44.32
C ARG A 7 4.34 32.66 43.02
N LEU A 8 4.25 33.61 42.09
CA LEU A 8 3.61 33.43 40.78
C LEU A 8 4.50 32.63 39.83
N VAL A 9 5.82 32.84 39.88
CA VAL A 9 6.81 32.05 39.13
C VAL A 9 6.85 30.61 39.64
N LEU A 10 6.82 30.40 40.96
CA LEU A 10 6.79 29.07 41.55
C LEU A 10 5.52 28.29 41.20
N GLY A 11 4.36 28.96 41.23
CA GLY A 11 3.09 28.36 40.81
C GLY A 11 3.08 27.96 39.33
N LEU A 12 3.61 28.82 38.45
CA LEU A 12 3.72 28.52 37.02
C LEU A 12 4.66 27.34 36.75
N MET A 13 5.78 27.27 37.48
CA MET A 13 6.75 26.17 37.36
C MET A 13 6.15 24.83 37.82
N LEU A 14 5.35 24.83 38.88
CA LEU A 14 4.71 23.62 39.40
C LEU A 14 3.61 23.12 38.46
N VAL A 15 2.84 24.02 37.85
CA VAL A 15 1.89 23.68 36.78
C VAL A 15 2.62 23.11 35.55
N PHE A 16 3.79 23.67 35.20
CA PHE A 16 4.60 23.17 34.07
C PHE A 16 5.14 21.75 34.32
N ILE A 17 5.54 21.43 35.56
CA ILE A 17 5.99 20.08 35.96
C ILE A 17 4.83 19.07 35.88
N VAL A 18 3.63 19.45 36.34
CA VAL A 18 2.44 18.58 36.25
C VAL A 18 2.04 18.33 34.79
N LEU A 19 2.09 19.35 33.94
CA LEU A 19 1.84 19.21 32.49
C LEU A 19 2.88 18.31 31.79
N LEU A 20 4.13 18.29 32.26
CA LEU A 20 5.19 17.43 31.71
C LEU A 20 5.11 15.97 32.21
N SER A 21 4.52 15.71 33.37
CA SER A 21 4.37 14.35 33.91
C SER A 21 3.30 13.48 33.20
N GLY A 22 2.47 14.06 32.32
CA GLY A 22 1.41 13.33 31.60
C GLY A 22 1.87 12.45 30.44
N CYS A 23 3.16 12.46 30.08
CA CYS A 23 3.72 11.66 28.98
C CYS A 23 4.43 10.37 29.43
N PHE A 24 4.54 10.10 30.74
CA PHE A 24 5.23 8.92 31.27
C PHE A 24 4.21 7.82 31.59
N GLY A 25 4.42 6.60 31.05
CA GLY A 25 3.60 5.43 31.39
C GLY A 25 2.86 4.76 30.23
N ARG A 26 3.25 5.01 28.98
CA ARG A 26 2.82 4.18 27.84
C ARG A 26 4.02 3.49 27.21
N GLU A 27 3.96 2.17 27.13
CA GLU A 27 4.95 1.37 26.41
C GLU A 27 4.34 0.84 25.11
N ARG A 28 5.14 0.80 24.05
CA ARG A 28 4.74 0.22 22.78
C ARG A 28 4.94 -1.28 22.86
N VAL A 29 3.85 -2.02 23.00
CA VAL A 29 3.88 -3.48 23.09
C VAL A 29 3.51 -4.09 21.75
N MET A 30 4.25 -5.13 21.38
CA MET A 30 3.98 -5.92 20.19
C MET A 30 2.83 -6.89 20.47
N VAL A 31 1.78 -6.80 19.68
CA VAL A 31 0.68 -7.75 19.65
C VAL A 31 0.94 -8.73 18.51
N PRO A 32 0.89 -10.06 18.77
CA PRO A 32 1.15 -11.06 17.76
C PRO A 32 0.17 -10.97 16.58
N PRO A 33 0.52 -11.55 15.41
CA PRO A 33 -0.41 -11.68 14.29
C PRO A 33 -1.76 -12.26 14.72
N LYS A 34 -2.84 -11.82 14.07
CA LYS A 34 -4.19 -12.35 14.37
C LYS A 34 -4.36 -13.78 13.86
N VAL A 35 -3.64 -14.12 12.80
CA VAL A 35 -3.65 -15.46 12.19
C VAL A 35 -2.39 -16.18 12.65
N ASP A 36 -2.57 -17.31 13.32
CA ASP A 36 -1.47 -18.21 13.61
C ASP A 36 -1.10 -18.99 12.34
N LEU A 37 0.14 -18.81 11.87
CA LEU A 37 0.68 -19.54 10.73
C LEU A 37 1.28 -20.89 11.15
N GLY A 38 0.82 -21.48 12.25
CA GLY A 38 1.33 -22.73 12.79
C GLY A 38 2.78 -22.60 13.27
N GLY A 39 3.13 -21.43 13.80
CA GLY A 39 4.51 -21.10 14.18
C GLY A 39 5.48 -20.96 13.01
N ALA A 40 5.02 -20.67 11.79
CA ALA A 40 5.89 -20.43 10.64
C ALA A 40 6.86 -19.26 10.89
N GLU A 41 8.14 -19.50 10.66
CA GLU A 41 9.19 -18.47 10.69
C GLU A 41 9.65 -18.12 9.27
N SER A 42 9.47 -19.05 8.33
CA SER A 42 9.93 -18.98 6.96
C SER A 42 8.76 -19.09 5.96
N ILE A 43 8.76 -18.23 4.95
CA ILE A 43 7.66 -18.11 3.98
C ILE A 43 8.21 -18.01 2.56
N ALA A 44 7.60 -18.69 1.59
CA ALA A 44 7.81 -18.42 0.18
C ALA A 44 6.60 -17.71 -0.42
N VAL A 45 6.83 -16.63 -1.17
CA VAL A 45 5.80 -16.05 -2.05
C VAL A 45 6.06 -16.59 -3.45
N ILE A 46 5.14 -17.40 -3.96
CA ILE A 46 5.23 -17.94 -5.33
C ILE A 46 4.52 -16.98 -6.29
N TYR A 47 3.88 -17.47 -7.34
CA TYR A 47 3.14 -16.59 -8.24
C TYR A 47 1.70 -16.31 -7.78
N PHE A 48 1.20 -15.17 -8.23
CA PHE A 48 -0.22 -14.87 -8.29
C PHE A 48 -0.70 -15.05 -9.73
N GLU A 49 -1.82 -15.75 -9.89
CA GLU A 49 -2.45 -15.89 -11.20
C GLU A 49 -2.95 -14.55 -11.70
N ASN A 50 -2.80 -14.26 -12.98
CA ASN A 50 -3.20 -12.96 -13.52
C ASN A 50 -4.39 -13.12 -14.47
N TYR A 51 -5.58 -12.77 -14.00
CA TYR A 51 -6.80 -12.77 -14.80
C TYR A 51 -7.10 -11.40 -15.44
N THR A 52 -6.11 -10.50 -15.49
CA THR A 52 -6.23 -9.15 -16.04
C THR A 52 -5.50 -9.02 -17.38
N ASP A 53 -5.74 -7.92 -18.09
CA ASP A 53 -5.03 -7.56 -19.33
C ASP A 53 -3.65 -6.94 -19.08
N GLN A 54 -3.32 -6.62 -17.83
CA GLN A 54 -2.06 -5.99 -17.46
C GLN A 54 -1.03 -7.05 -17.04
N PRO A 55 -0.01 -7.39 -17.87
CA PRO A 55 0.86 -8.55 -17.64
C PRO A 55 1.69 -8.48 -16.35
N ASN A 56 2.02 -7.26 -15.89
CA ASN A 56 2.95 -7.05 -14.79
C ASN A 56 2.27 -6.91 -13.42
N ILE A 57 0.93 -6.83 -13.34
CA ILE A 57 0.26 -6.50 -12.08
C ILE A 57 0.42 -7.60 -11.02
N ALA A 58 0.46 -8.87 -11.42
CA ALA A 58 0.70 -9.98 -10.51
C ALA A 58 2.10 -9.90 -9.89
N TYR A 59 3.12 -9.52 -10.66
CA TYR A 59 4.47 -9.32 -10.14
C TYR A 59 4.54 -8.14 -9.15
N ASP A 60 3.85 -7.03 -9.43
CA ASP A 60 3.76 -5.90 -8.50
C ASP A 60 3.14 -6.34 -7.15
N VAL A 61 2.10 -7.19 -7.19
CA VAL A 61 1.46 -7.77 -5.99
C VAL A 61 2.40 -8.73 -5.27
N GLU A 62 3.03 -9.66 -5.99
CA GLU A 62 4.01 -10.63 -5.44
C GLU A 62 5.14 -9.90 -4.69
N GLU A 63 5.74 -8.90 -5.32
CA GLU A 63 6.83 -8.11 -4.74
C GLU A 63 6.37 -7.34 -3.51
N LYS A 64 5.19 -6.70 -3.57
CA LYS A 64 4.64 -5.96 -2.44
C LYS A 64 4.34 -6.87 -1.25
N VAL A 65 3.69 -8.01 -1.49
CA VAL A 65 3.35 -8.98 -0.44
C VAL A 65 4.62 -9.58 0.16
N ALA A 66 5.57 -10.00 -0.65
CA ALA A 66 6.87 -10.50 -0.17
C ALA A 66 7.61 -9.43 0.64
N GLY A 67 7.66 -8.19 0.15
CA GLY A 67 8.27 -7.07 0.85
C GLY A 67 7.66 -6.80 2.22
N LYS A 68 6.33 -6.89 2.35
CA LYS A 68 5.64 -6.76 3.63
C LYS A 68 5.90 -7.91 4.58
N LEU A 69 5.87 -9.15 4.09
CA LEU A 69 6.12 -10.31 4.93
C LEU A 69 7.58 -10.36 5.45
N ARG A 70 8.54 -9.81 4.69
CA ARG A 70 9.95 -9.66 5.14
C ARG A 70 10.13 -8.78 6.37
N GLU A 71 9.14 -7.95 6.73
CA GLU A 71 9.22 -7.13 7.95
C GLU A 71 9.21 -7.99 9.23
N TYR A 72 8.77 -9.25 9.15
CA TYR A 72 8.66 -10.15 10.31
C TYR A 72 9.13 -11.59 10.04
N TYR A 73 8.96 -12.11 8.83
CA TYR A 73 9.29 -13.48 8.45
C TYR A 73 10.56 -13.56 7.61
N TYR A 74 11.23 -14.71 7.62
CA TYR A 74 12.23 -15.02 6.60
C TYR A 74 11.52 -15.35 5.29
N VAL A 75 11.64 -14.49 4.27
CA VAL A 75 10.99 -14.72 2.98
C VAL A 75 12.01 -15.22 1.96
N ALA A 76 11.75 -16.41 1.41
CA ALA A 76 12.60 -17.03 0.40
C ALA A 76 12.87 -16.08 -0.79
N ASP A 77 14.09 -16.15 -1.32
CA ASP A 77 14.49 -15.28 -2.42
C ASP A 77 13.76 -15.64 -3.70
N ARG A 78 13.37 -14.61 -4.46
CA ARG A 78 12.57 -14.80 -5.68
C ARG A 78 13.25 -15.73 -6.69
N GLY A 79 14.56 -15.57 -6.89
CA GLY A 79 15.31 -16.42 -7.82
C GLY A 79 15.42 -17.87 -7.37
N GLU A 80 15.36 -18.14 -6.06
CA GLU A 80 15.32 -19.50 -5.50
C GLU A 80 13.94 -20.11 -5.71
N VAL A 81 12.88 -19.35 -5.40
CA VAL A 81 11.49 -19.76 -5.64
C VAL A 81 11.25 -20.07 -7.12
N GLU A 82 11.68 -19.20 -8.03
CA GLU A 82 11.54 -19.42 -9.48
C GLU A 82 12.27 -20.68 -9.94
N ARG A 83 13.48 -20.95 -9.41
CA ARG A 83 14.24 -22.17 -9.72
C ARG A 83 13.53 -23.43 -9.21
N ALA A 84 13.10 -23.44 -7.96
CA ALA A 84 12.41 -24.58 -7.36
C ALA A 84 11.08 -24.88 -8.07
N MET A 85 10.32 -23.85 -8.44
CA MET A 85 9.11 -24.01 -9.25
C MET A 85 9.43 -24.60 -10.63
N ALA A 86 10.48 -24.11 -11.30
CA ALA A 86 10.88 -24.64 -12.61
C ALA A 86 11.30 -26.11 -12.53
N GLU A 87 12.04 -26.50 -11.49
CA GLU A 87 12.45 -27.90 -11.24
C GLU A 87 11.25 -28.83 -11.00
N LEU A 88 10.21 -28.35 -10.33
CA LEU A 88 8.95 -29.08 -10.13
C LEU A 88 8.01 -29.03 -11.34
N GLY A 89 8.38 -28.30 -12.41
CA GLY A 89 7.51 -28.11 -13.58
C GLY A 89 6.27 -27.27 -13.29
N LEU A 90 6.25 -26.53 -12.18
CA LEU A 90 5.17 -25.62 -11.81
C LEU A 90 5.18 -24.42 -12.74
N ARG A 91 4.01 -24.14 -13.33
CA ARG A 91 3.81 -23.02 -14.25
C ARG A 91 2.81 -22.03 -13.66
N ARG A 92 3.03 -20.75 -13.92
CA ARG A 92 1.98 -19.73 -13.80
C ARG A 92 0.79 -20.19 -14.65
N GLY A 93 -0.42 -20.09 -14.13
CA GLY A 93 -1.65 -20.59 -14.75
C GLY A 93 -2.29 -21.77 -14.00
N LEU A 94 -1.53 -22.48 -13.15
CA LEU A 94 -1.93 -23.80 -12.63
C LEU A 94 -1.81 -23.89 -11.12
N VAL A 95 -2.94 -23.78 -10.40
CA VAL A 95 -2.96 -23.93 -8.93
C VAL A 95 -2.18 -25.19 -8.51
N PRO A 96 -1.09 -25.06 -7.72
CA PRO A 96 -0.29 -26.21 -7.33
C PRO A 96 -1.10 -27.21 -6.52
N THR A 97 -0.89 -28.49 -6.79
CA THR A 97 -1.47 -29.58 -6.03
C THR A 97 -0.84 -29.66 -4.63
N ARG A 98 -1.51 -30.38 -3.73
CA ARG A 98 -1.00 -30.61 -2.38
C ARG A 98 0.42 -31.18 -2.38
N ASP A 99 0.68 -32.20 -3.20
CA ASP A 99 1.99 -32.86 -3.26
C ASP A 99 3.09 -31.93 -3.79
N GLU A 100 2.76 -31.06 -4.74
CA GLU A 100 3.68 -30.04 -5.24
C GLU A 100 4.00 -28.99 -4.17
N ILE A 101 3.00 -28.55 -3.40
CA ILE A 101 3.20 -27.63 -2.26
C ILE A 101 4.14 -28.26 -1.22
N LEU A 102 3.93 -29.52 -0.86
CA LEU A 102 4.78 -30.24 0.09
C LEU A 102 6.22 -30.39 -0.42
N ARG A 103 6.40 -30.64 -1.71
CA ARG A 103 7.74 -30.74 -2.32
C ARG A 103 8.42 -29.38 -2.39
N LEU A 104 7.70 -28.35 -2.82
CA LEU A 104 8.20 -26.99 -2.92
C LEU A 104 8.62 -26.46 -1.55
N GLY A 105 7.79 -26.70 -0.53
CA GLY A 105 8.11 -26.38 0.86
C GLY A 105 9.44 -26.98 1.33
N ARG A 106 9.67 -28.27 1.06
CA ARG A 106 10.92 -28.95 1.39
C ARG A 106 12.12 -28.46 0.58
N MET A 107 11.92 -28.13 -0.69
CA MET A 107 13.01 -27.64 -1.57
C MET A 107 13.47 -26.24 -1.16
N LEU A 108 12.55 -25.40 -0.69
CA LEU A 108 12.82 -24.04 -0.27
C LEU A 108 13.11 -23.91 1.24
N ASP A 109 12.96 -25.01 1.99
CA ASP A 109 13.03 -25.05 3.46
C ASP A 109 12.14 -23.96 4.11
N VAL A 110 10.87 -23.91 3.68
CA VAL A 110 9.88 -22.94 4.18
C VAL A 110 8.73 -23.61 4.93
N ASP A 111 8.18 -22.91 5.93
CA ASP A 111 7.04 -23.36 6.73
C ASP A 111 5.69 -23.06 6.07
N ALA A 112 5.62 -21.99 5.27
CA ALA A 112 4.40 -21.58 4.58
C ALA A 112 4.66 -21.07 3.16
N ILE A 113 3.65 -21.23 2.30
CA ILE A 113 3.66 -20.76 0.91
C ILE A 113 2.49 -19.79 0.69
N VAL A 114 2.77 -18.64 0.09
CA VAL A 114 1.78 -17.63 -0.29
C VAL A 114 1.59 -17.66 -1.80
N THR A 115 0.34 -17.75 -2.22
CA THR A 115 -0.09 -17.73 -3.63
C THR A 115 -1.47 -17.09 -3.75
N GLY A 116 -1.95 -16.87 -4.95
CA GLY A 116 -3.26 -16.28 -5.13
C GLY A 116 -3.58 -15.97 -6.58
N GLU A 117 -4.51 -15.05 -6.76
CA GLU A 117 -4.96 -14.59 -8.06
C GLU A 117 -5.27 -13.09 -8.02
N VAL A 118 -4.85 -12.35 -9.04
CA VAL A 118 -5.27 -10.98 -9.32
C VAL A 118 -6.48 -11.05 -10.24
N GLY A 119 -7.66 -10.81 -9.67
CA GLY A 119 -8.94 -10.94 -10.36
C GLY A 119 -9.37 -9.67 -11.09
N PHE A 120 -8.85 -8.50 -10.69
CA PHE A 120 -9.23 -7.23 -11.31
C PHE A 120 -8.09 -6.23 -11.25
N TYR A 121 -7.86 -5.58 -12.38
CA TYR A 121 -7.03 -4.38 -12.49
C TYR A 121 -7.74 -3.39 -13.40
N PHE A 122 -7.75 -2.13 -13.01
CA PHE A 122 -8.31 -1.06 -13.82
C PHE A 122 -7.47 0.20 -13.63
N GLU A 123 -7.11 0.84 -14.74
CA GLU A 123 -6.48 2.15 -14.76
C GLU A 123 -7.25 3.11 -15.67
N GLU A 124 -7.36 4.36 -15.26
CA GLU A 124 -7.97 5.41 -16.06
C GLU A 124 -7.20 6.73 -15.94
N VAL A 125 -7.18 7.48 -17.04
CA VAL A 125 -6.73 8.87 -17.08
C VAL A 125 -7.85 9.70 -17.69
N VAL A 126 -8.47 10.56 -16.88
CA VAL A 126 -9.58 11.41 -17.28
C VAL A 126 -9.15 12.86 -17.14
N GLN A 127 -9.30 13.66 -18.19
CA GLN A 127 -9.03 15.10 -18.16
C GLN A 127 -10.34 15.86 -18.32
N ASN A 128 -10.62 16.74 -17.37
CA ASN A 128 -11.79 17.59 -17.43
C ASN A 128 -11.59 18.71 -18.46
N PRO A 129 -12.66 19.21 -19.09
CA PRO A 129 -12.60 20.42 -19.90
C PRO A 129 -11.99 21.60 -19.11
N PRO A 130 -11.28 22.52 -19.78
CA PRO A 130 -10.75 23.72 -19.14
C PRO A 130 -11.89 24.52 -18.53
N HIS A 131 -11.70 25.01 -17.31
CA HIS A 131 -12.67 25.87 -16.63
C HIS A 131 -11.96 27.05 -15.97
N ILE A 132 -12.69 28.12 -15.69
CA ILE A 132 -12.13 29.30 -15.04
C ILE A 132 -11.95 28.99 -13.55
N ALA A 133 -10.71 28.94 -13.08
CA ALA A 133 -10.38 28.79 -11.66
C ALA A 133 -10.36 30.15 -10.94
N ARG A 134 -9.99 31.22 -11.64
CA ARG A 134 -9.95 32.58 -11.08
C ARG A 134 -10.19 33.64 -12.14
N LEU A 135 -11.02 34.62 -11.82
CA LEU A 135 -11.18 35.86 -12.59
C LEU A 135 -10.54 37.01 -11.82
N TYR A 136 -9.75 37.86 -12.50
CA TYR A 136 -9.17 39.05 -11.88
C TYR A 136 -10.20 40.19 -11.82
N GLU A 137 -10.05 41.11 -10.85
CA GLU A 137 -11.00 42.22 -10.61
C GLU A 137 -11.16 43.16 -11.81
N ASP A 138 -10.14 43.24 -12.67
CA ASP A 138 -10.17 44.04 -13.90
C ASP A 138 -11.03 43.42 -15.02
N GLY A 139 -11.48 42.18 -14.85
CA GLY A 139 -12.23 41.42 -15.87
C GLY A 139 -11.46 41.22 -17.17
N ALA A 140 -10.15 41.54 -17.20
CA ALA A 140 -9.31 41.48 -18.39
C ALA A 140 -8.43 40.23 -18.42
N LYS A 141 -8.33 39.52 -17.28
CA LYS A 141 -7.54 38.30 -17.15
C LYS A 141 -8.30 37.21 -16.42
N ALA A 142 -8.12 35.98 -16.88
CA ALA A 142 -8.62 34.78 -16.24
C ALA A 142 -7.49 33.76 -16.09
N VAL A 143 -7.48 33.06 -14.96
CA VAL A 143 -6.71 31.84 -14.78
C VAL A 143 -7.64 30.68 -15.09
N TRP A 144 -7.31 29.96 -16.14
CA TRP A 144 -7.98 28.72 -16.50
C TRP A 144 -7.25 27.55 -15.86
N GLU A 145 -8.00 26.51 -15.53
CA GLU A 145 -7.47 25.29 -14.97
C GLU A 145 -7.97 24.09 -15.77
N VAL A 146 -7.04 23.16 -16.00
CA VAL A 146 -7.30 21.84 -16.54
C VAL A 146 -6.90 20.85 -15.47
N VAL A 147 -7.85 20.01 -15.06
CA VAL A 147 -7.63 18.98 -14.04
C VAL A 147 -7.62 17.63 -14.72
N GLN A 148 -6.51 16.91 -14.54
CA GLN A 148 -6.40 15.51 -14.91
C GLN A 148 -6.48 14.65 -13.65
N ARG A 149 -7.31 13.60 -13.69
CA ARG A 149 -7.37 12.55 -12.68
C ARG A 149 -6.81 11.26 -13.26
N SER A 150 -5.81 10.70 -12.59
CA SER A 150 -5.33 9.34 -12.84
C SER A 150 -5.77 8.43 -11.70
N LYS A 151 -6.41 7.31 -12.00
CA LYS A 151 -6.91 6.35 -11.00
C LYS A 151 -6.44 4.94 -11.34
N ALA A 152 -6.09 4.15 -10.33
CA ALA A 152 -5.82 2.73 -10.45
C ALA A 152 -6.53 1.96 -9.34
N VAL A 153 -7.07 0.80 -9.69
CA VAL A 153 -7.75 -0.12 -8.77
C VAL A 153 -7.18 -1.52 -8.98
N VAL A 154 -6.85 -2.20 -7.89
CA VAL A 154 -6.39 -3.60 -7.85
C VAL A 154 -7.30 -4.39 -6.93
N ASN A 155 -7.66 -5.59 -7.35
CA ASN A 155 -8.28 -6.59 -6.50
C ASN A 155 -7.59 -7.94 -6.68
N PHE A 156 -7.19 -8.56 -5.57
CA PHE A 156 -6.61 -9.89 -5.59
C PHE A 156 -7.11 -10.74 -4.41
N THR A 157 -7.09 -12.06 -4.58
CA THR A 157 -7.33 -13.02 -3.51
C THR A 157 -6.04 -13.74 -3.23
N GLY A 158 -5.49 -13.56 -2.02
CA GLY A 158 -4.31 -14.27 -1.56
C GLY A 158 -4.69 -15.43 -0.65
N ARG A 159 -3.83 -16.45 -0.63
CA ARG A 159 -3.93 -17.64 0.22
C ARG A 159 -2.56 -17.94 0.81
N VAL A 160 -2.58 -18.42 2.04
CA VAL A 160 -1.39 -18.98 2.70
C VAL A 160 -1.65 -20.46 2.91
N LEU A 161 -0.68 -21.28 2.53
CA LEU A 161 -0.69 -22.73 2.69
C LEU A 161 0.41 -23.13 3.67
N ASP A 162 0.10 -24.03 4.58
CA ASP A 162 1.11 -24.70 5.40
C ASP A 162 1.91 -25.65 4.51
N ALA A 163 3.23 -25.45 4.44
CA ALA A 163 4.12 -26.20 3.58
C ALA A 163 4.34 -27.65 4.04
N ARG A 164 3.99 -27.97 5.30
CA ARG A 164 4.11 -29.32 5.89
C ARG A 164 2.89 -30.18 5.66
N THR A 165 1.70 -29.56 5.61
CA THR A 165 0.43 -30.28 5.44
C THR A 165 -0.21 -30.06 4.08
N GLY A 166 0.13 -28.97 3.38
CA GLY A 166 -0.49 -28.50 2.15
C GLY A 166 -1.89 -27.90 2.35
N ASN A 167 -2.31 -27.67 3.60
CA ASN A 167 -3.60 -27.11 3.92
C ASN A 167 -3.58 -25.58 3.79
N ILE A 168 -4.70 -25.00 3.35
CA ILE A 168 -4.88 -23.54 3.36
C ILE A 168 -5.14 -23.10 4.81
N ILE A 169 -4.28 -22.24 5.34
CA ILE A 169 -4.38 -21.70 6.70
C ILE A 169 -4.99 -20.30 6.73
N TYR A 170 -4.89 -19.56 5.63
CA TYR A 170 -5.47 -18.23 5.50
C TYR A 170 -5.89 -17.95 4.07
N THR A 171 -6.99 -17.22 3.91
CA THR A 171 -7.44 -16.70 2.62
C THR A 171 -8.04 -15.34 2.85
N ARG A 172 -7.66 -14.37 2.02
CA ARG A 172 -8.23 -13.03 2.08
C ARG A 172 -8.27 -12.40 0.70
N ARG A 173 -9.42 -11.79 0.41
CA ARG A 173 -9.56 -10.85 -0.69
C ARG A 173 -9.11 -9.48 -0.23
N ALA A 174 -8.30 -8.83 -1.05
CA ALA A 174 -7.77 -7.50 -0.81
C ALA A 174 -8.01 -6.59 -2.01
N GLU A 175 -8.25 -5.32 -1.71
CA GLU A 175 -8.54 -4.28 -2.69
C GLU A 175 -7.76 -3.02 -2.34
N GLY A 176 -7.26 -2.36 -3.37
CA GLY A 176 -6.57 -1.09 -3.24
C GLY A 176 -6.98 -0.16 -4.35
N GLU A 177 -7.19 1.10 -4.00
CA GLU A 177 -7.58 2.16 -4.93
C GLU A 177 -6.73 3.39 -4.65
N SER A 178 -6.10 3.93 -5.68
CA SER A 178 -5.41 5.20 -5.59
C SER A 178 -5.86 6.12 -6.70
N SER A 179 -5.86 7.42 -6.42
CA SER A 179 -6.02 8.46 -7.43
C SER A 179 -5.02 9.60 -7.22
N GLU A 180 -4.68 10.28 -8.30
CA GLU A 180 -3.85 11.48 -8.32
C GLU A 180 -4.54 12.55 -9.18
N PHE A 181 -4.50 13.79 -8.71
CA PHE A 181 -5.03 14.94 -9.42
C PHE A 181 -3.89 15.86 -9.83
N ARG A 182 -3.76 16.11 -11.13
CA ARG A 182 -2.79 17.04 -11.69
C ARG A 182 -3.52 18.28 -12.18
N HIS A 183 -3.19 19.40 -11.55
CA HIS A 183 -3.74 20.70 -11.87
C HIS A 183 -2.78 21.45 -12.79
N THR A 184 -3.25 21.85 -13.97
CA THR A 184 -2.49 22.72 -14.87
C THR A 184 -3.21 24.05 -15.01
N THR A 185 -2.54 25.12 -14.58
CA THR A 185 -3.05 26.48 -14.69
C THR A 185 -2.56 27.16 -15.97
N LEU A 186 -3.46 27.78 -16.70
CA LEU A 186 -3.19 28.55 -17.92
C LEU A 186 -3.59 30.00 -17.66
N SER A 187 -2.63 30.91 -17.77
CA SER A 187 -2.91 32.36 -17.70
C SER A 187 -3.44 32.85 -19.03
N TRP A 188 -4.59 33.54 -19.02
CA TRP A 188 -5.31 33.92 -20.24
C TRP A 188 -5.83 35.35 -20.19
N THR A 189 -5.76 36.07 -21.31
CA THR A 189 -6.13 37.50 -21.42
C THR A 189 -7.50 37.73 -22.03
N LYS A 190 -8.24 36.67 -22.35
CA LYS A 190 -9.61 36.73 -22.89
C LYS A 190 -10.55 35.88 -22.03
N PRO A 191 -11.12 36.41 -20.94
CA PRO A 191 -11.90 35.60 -20.00
C PRO A 191 -13.16 34.95 -20.58
N ASP A 192 -13.67 35.50 -21.66
CA ASP A 192 -14.86 35.06 -22.40
C ASP A 192 -14.58 33.90 -23.38
N GLU A 193 -13.31 33.60 -23.66
CA GLU A 193 -12.89 32.57 -24.61
C GLU A 193 -12.01 31.53 -23.92
N ALA A 194 -12.38 30.25 -24.00
CA ALA A 194 -11.54 29.18 -23.47
C ALA A 194 -10.18 29.13 -24.19
N PRO A 195 -9.08 28.77 -23.49
CA PRO A 195 -7.79 28.55 -24.11
C PRO A 195 -7.90 27.57 -25.29
N SER A 196 -7.19 27.85 -26.38
CA SER A 196 -7.17 26.97 -27.54
C SER A 196 -6.66 25.58 -27.17
N TRP A 197 -7.19 24.54 -27.83
CA TRP A 197 -6.79 23.14 -27.64
C TRP A 197 -5.29 22.89 -27.79
N ILE A 198 -4.58 23.75 -28.55
CA ILE A 198 -3.12 23.69 -28.73
C ILE A 198 -2.37 24.01 -27.43
N LEU A 199 -2.96 24.83 -26.56
CA LEU A 199 -2.36 25.26 -25.28
C LEU A 199 -2.80 24.38 -24.10
N ILE A 200 -3.81 23.55 -24.30
CA ILE A 200 -4.27 22.59 -23.30
C ILE A 200 -3.35 21.37 -23.39
N PRO A 201 -2.65 20.98 -22.30
CA PRO A 201 -1.83 19.77 -22.33
C PRO A 201 -2.72 18.55 -22.63
N SER A 202 -2.20 17.64 -23.45
CA SER A 202 -2.86 16.35 -23.69
C SER A 202 -2.84 15.50 -22.41
N PRO A 203 -3.85 14.64 -22.20
CA PRO A 203 -3.85 13.70 -21.09
C PRO A 203 -2.58 12.84 -21.08
N SER A 204 -1.92 12.76 -19.93
CA SER A 204 -0.65 12.08 -19.74
C SER A 204 -0.77 10.89 -18.80
N LYS A 205 -0.12 9.77 -19.16
CA LYS A 205 -0.02 8.56 -18.33
C LYS A 205 1.11 8.60 -17.30
N GLN A 206 1.78 9.73 -17.13
CA GLN A 206 2.97 9.85 -16.27
C GLN A 206 2.70 9.51 -14.80
N ASP A 207 1.48 9.77 -14.30
CA ASP A 207 1.12 9.49 -12.90
C ASP A 207 0.76 8.01 -12.64
N LEU A 208 0.47 7.23 -13.70
CA LEU A 208 -0.02 5.86 -13.56
C LEU A 208 0.91 4.93 -12.79
N PRO A 209 2.25 4.92 -12.98
CA PRO A 209 3.13 4.05 -12.21
C PRO A 209 3.04 4.28 -10.69
N HIS A 210 2.99 5.55 -10.27
CA HIS A 210 2.88 5.91 -8.85
C HIS A 210 1.49 5.59 -8.28
N VAL A 211 0.43 5.89 -9.04
CA VAL A 211 -0.95 5.56 -8.65
C VAL A 211 -1.14 4.04 -8.53
N ARG A 212 -0.62 3.26 -9.49
CA ARG A 212 -0.62 1.79 -9.45
C ARG A 212 0.12 1.27 -8.23
N SER A 213 1.35 1.76 -7.99
CA SER A 213 2.16 1.34 -6.84
C SER A 213 1.45 1.58 -5.50
N ARG A 214 0.74 2.71 -5.35
CA ARG A 214 -0.08 3.00 -4.17
C ARG A 214 -1.29 2.08 -4.03
N ALA A 215 -2.01 1.82 -5.13
CA ALA A 215 -3.14 0.88 -5.12
C ALA A 215 -2.69 -0.55 -4.75
N VAL A 216 -1.62 -1.05 -5.38
CA VAL A 216 -1.00 -2.33 -5.02
C VAL A 216 -0.55 -2.34 -3.57
N SER A 217 0.06 -1.24 -3.10
CA SER A 217 0.48 -1.12 -1.71
C SER A 217 -0.68 -1.25 -0.73
N GLN A 218 -1.77 -0.53 -0.96
CA GLN A 218 -2.95 -0.59 -0.11
C GLN A 218 -3.55 -2.00 -0.08
N ALA A 219 -3.66 -2.67 -1.23
CA ALA A 219 -4.15 -4.04 -1.30
C ALA A 219 -3.21 -5.02 -0.57
N GLY A 220 -1.90 -4.92 -0.79
CA GLY A 220 -0.90 -5.77 -0.11
C GLY A 220 -0.90 -5.56 1.40
N ASP A 221 -1.02 -4.32 1.86
CA ASP A 221 -1.12 -3.97 3.29
C ASP A 221 -2.40 -4.57 3.89
N GLN A 222 -3.52 -4.50 3.17
CA GLN A 222 -4.77 -5.14 3.61
C GLN A 222 -4.63 -6.66 3.72
N PHE A 223 -4.01 -7.33 2.75
CA PHE A 223 -3.82 -8.79 2.77
C PHE A 223 -2.96 -9.23 3.98
N THR A 224 -1.86 -8.52 4.22
CA THR A 224 -0.85 -8.84 5.24
C THR A 224 -1.20 -8.35 6.65
N ALA A 225 -2.21 -7.49 6.81
CA ALA A 225 -2.58 -6.89 8.09
C ALA A 225 -2.86 -7.88 9.23
N ASP A 226 -3.38 -9.07 8.92
CA ASP A 226 -3.65 -10.11 9.93
C ASP A 226 -2.51 -11.12 10.08
N LEU A 227 -1.53 -11.08 9.16
CA LEU A 227 -0.35 -11.93 9.13
C LEU A 227 0.84 -11.30 9.86
N LEU A 228 0.86 -9.98 10.03
CA LEU A 228 1.95 -9.27 10.68
C LEU A 228 1.58 -8.89 12.12
N PRO A 229 2.56 -8.80 13.04
CA PRO A 229 2.31 -8.26 14.36
C PRO A 229 1.96 -6.77 14.25
N THR A 230 1.16 -6.30 15.21
CA THR A 230 0.82 -4.89 15.34
C THR A 230 1.41 -4.32 16.61
N TYR A 231 1.57 -3.00 16.68
CA TYR A 231 2.09 -2.34 17.87
C TYR A 231 1.02 -1.42 18.46
N VAL A 232 0.75 -1.58 19.74
CA VAL A 232 -0.21 -0.75 20.48
C VAL A 232 0.44 -0.16 21.71
N TRP A 233 0.08 1.09 22.01
CA TRP A 233 0.48 1.77 23.23
C TRP A 233 -0.36 1.25 24.39
N MET A 234 0.24 0.48 25.30
CA MET A 234 -0.40 0.02 26.53
C MET A 234 0.08 0.85 27.72
N LYS A 235 -0.82 1.08 28.68
CA LYS A 235 -0.47 1.77 29.93
C LYS A 235 0.36 0.82 30.78
N VAL A 236 1.50 1.28 31.28
CA VAL A 236 2.32 0.53 32.25
C VAL A 236 1.55 0.53 33.57
N GLU A 237 1.12 -0.64 34.03
CA GLU A 237 0.61 -0.81 35.41
C GLU A 237 1.82 -0.93 36.34
N GLU A 238 1.95 0.03 37.27
CA GLU A 238 2.92 -0.01 38.39
C GLU A 238 2.38 -0.88 39.54
#